data_AF-A0A7C4GPA3-F1
#
_entry.id   AF-A0A7C4GPA3-F1
#
_cell.length_a   1.000
_cell.length_b   1.000
_cell.length_c   1.000
_cell.angle_alpha   90.00
_cell.angle_beta   90.00
_cell.angle_gamma   90.00
#
_symmetry.space_group_name_H-M   'P 1'
#
loop_
_entity.id
_entity.type
_entity.pdbx_description
1 polymer ?
#
loop_
_entity_poly.entity_id
_entity_poly.type
_entity_poly.pdbx_seq_one_letter_code
_entity_poly.pdbx_strand_id
1 'polypeptide(L)'
;MTYVKDRNEAKQLVEEAKRLINRAIIYLKTHGKLNQEIIQAKKELTPGKIYELLPKTNSKMCREQRCFAFAAKLLNGEKTLQDCPPLNSKEYSAFKFQIERMISPIKLK
;
A
#
# COMPACT_ATOMS: atom_id res chain seq x y z
N MET A 1 8.77 1.15 -16.95
CA MET A 1 8.52 0.05 -17.91
C MET A 1 8.29 -1.20 -17.10
N THR A 2 7.10 -1.79 -17.16
CA THR A 2 6.85 -3.12 -16.58
C THR A 2 7.21 -4.15 -17.66
N TYR A 3 8.41 -4.72 -17.54
CA TYR A 3 8.88 -5.80 -18.40
C TYR A 3 8.48 -7.13 -17.75
N VAL A 4 7.75 -7.97 -18.48
CA VAL A 4 7.45 -9.34 -18.07
C VAL A 4 8.51 -10.25 -18.69
N LYS A 5 9.31 -10.91 -17.85
CA LYS A 5 10.51 -11.65 -18.24
C LYS A 5 10.22 -12.87 -19.09
N ASP A 6 9.22 -13.65 -18.69
CA ASP A 6 8.90 -14.92 -19.34
C ASP A 6 7.43 -15.32 -19.13
N ARG A 7 7.04 -16.44 -19.76
CA ARG A 7 5.68 -16.96 -19.69
C ARG A 7 5.28 -17.40 -18.27
N ASN A 8 6.22 -17.79 -17.42
CA ASN A 8 5.92 -18.20 -16.06
C ASN A 8 5.59 -16.97 -15.21
N GLU A 9 6.37 -15.89 -15.33
CA GLU A 9 6.04 -14.62 -14.68
C GLU A 9 4.69 -14.09 -15.16
N ALA A 10 4.40 -14.15 -16.47
CA ALA A 10 3.10 -13.75 -17.00
C ALA A 10 1.94 -14.53 -16.35
N LYS A 11 2.09 -15.85 -16.19
CA LYS A 11 1.09 -16.69 -15.51
C LYS A 11 0.93 -16.32 -14.04
N GLN A 12 2.03 -16.03 -13.34
CA GLN A 12 1.98 -15.61 -11.93
C GLN A 12 1.22 -14.30 -11.76
N LEU A 13 1.49 -13.30 -12.61
CA LEU A 13 0.77 -12.02 -12.59
C LEU A 13 -0.73 -12.19 -12.82
N VAL A 14 -1.12 -13.04 -13.78
CA VAL A 14 -2.53 -13.33 -14.06
C VAL A 14 -3.20 -14.03 -12.87
N GLU A 15 -2.53 -15.00 -12.25
CA GLU A 15 -3.07 -15.69 -11.06
C GLU A 15 -3.18 -14.76 -9.84
N GLU A 16 -2.24 -13.85 -9.64
CA GLU A 16 -2.32 -12.83 -8.60
C GLU A 16 -3.49 -11.86 -8.84
N ALA A 17 -3.69 -11.39 -10.07
CA ALA A 17 -4.82 -10.56 -10.44
C ALA A 17 -6.15 -11.28 -10.19
N LYS A 18 -6.27 -12.55 -10.61
CA LYS A 18 -7.44 -13.39 -10.34
C LYS A 18 -7.72 -13.55 -8.85
N ARG A 19 -6.69 -13.80 -8.04
CA ARG A 19 -6.82 -13.87 -6.57
C ARG A 19 -7.30 -12.56 -5.98
N LEU A 20 -6.83 -11.41 -6.46
CA LEU A 20 -7.25 -10.10 -5.97
C LEU A 20 -8.73 -9.83 -6.30
N ILE A 21 -9.15 -10.11 -7.55
CA ILE A 21 -10.54 -9.98 -7.99
C ILE A 21 -11.45 -10.86 -7.14
N ASN A 22 -11.08 -12.12 -6.94
CA ASN A 22 -11.88 -13.06 -6.14
C ASN A 22 -12.03 -12.59 -4.70
N ARG A 23 -10.95 -12.10 -4.07
CA ARG A 23 -11.01 -11.52 -2.71
C ARG A 23 -11.90 -10.29 -2.65
N ALA A 24 -11.86 -9.41 -3.65
CA ALA A 24 -12.73 -8.26 -3.73
C ALA A 24 -14.22 -8.65 -3.88
N ILE A 25 -14.51 -9.68 -4.69
CA ILE A 25 -15.88 -10.22 -4.83
C ILE A 25 -16.37 -10.82 -3.50
N ILE A 26 -15.53 -11.61 -2.82
CA ILE A 26 -15.87 -12.17 -1.50
C ILE A 26 -16.18 -11.05 -0.52
N TYR A 27 -15.34 -10.01 -0.48
CA TYR A 27 -15.57 -8.84 0.36
C TYR A 27 -16.91 -8.17 0.05
N LEU A 28 -17.20 -7.87 -1.22
CA LEU A 28 -18.47 -7.27 -1.65
C LEU A 28 -19.69 -8.11 -1.25
N LYS A 29 -19.61 -9.44 -1.36
CA LYS A 29 -20.70 -10.34 -0.98
C LYS A 29 -20.93 -10.43 0.52
N THR A 30 -19.87 -10.29 1.32
CA THR A 30 -19.90 -10.47 2.78
C THR A 30 -20.15 -9.17 3.53
N HIS A 31 -19.66 -8.04 3.03
CA HIS A 31 -19.72 -6.73 3.68
C HIS A 31 -20.61 -5.72 2.93
N GLY A 32 -21.03 -6.05 1.71
CA GLY A 32 -21.78 -5.13 0.85
C GLY A 32 -20.88 -4.11 0.13
N LYS A 33 -21.52 -3.10 -0.46
CA LYS A 33 -20.83 -2.00 -1.14
C LYS A 33 -20.09 -1.12 -0.14
N LEU A 34 -18.97 -0.54 -0.58
CA LEU A 34 -18.25 0.46 0.20
C LEU A 34 -19.14 1.68 0.46
N ASN A 35 -19.08 2.21 1.67
CA ASN A 35 -19.75 3.46 2.01
C ASN A 35 -19.02 4.65 1.37
N GLN A 36 -19.73 5.79 1.25
CA GLN A 36 -19.16 6.99 0.64
C GLN A 36 -17.95 7.54 1.41
N GLU A 37 -17.93 7.38 2.73
CA GLU A 37 -16.84 7.84 3.59
C GLU A 37 -15.50 7.17 3.24
N ILE A 38 -15.47 5.84 3.10
CA ILE A 38 -14.26 5.08 2.73
C ILE A 38 -13.82 5.44 1.32
N ILE A 39 -14.78 5.57 0.39
CA ILE A 39 -14.49 5.97 -1.00
C ILE A 39 -13.82 7.35 -1.04
N GLN A 40 -14.37 8.31 -0.30
CA GLN A 40 -13.84 9.67 -0.23
C GLN A 40 -12.48 9.72 0.45
N ALA A 41 -12.32 9.02 1.58
CA ALA A 41 -11.04 8.91 2.28
C ALA A 41 -9.93 8.34 1.38
N LYS A 42 -10.25 7.36 0.53
CA LYS A 42 -9.29 6.79 -0.43
C LYS A 42 -8.96 7.76 -1.56
N LYS A 43 -9.93 8.52 -2.07
CA LYS A 43 -9.72 9.54 -3.12
C LYS A 43 -8.82 10.67 -2.66
N GLU A 44 -8.95 11.09 -1.40
CA GLU A 44 -8.18 12.20 -0.84
C GLU A 44 -6.81 11.78 -0.31
N LEU A 45 -6.48 10.48 -0.36
CA LEU A 45 -5.19 9.98 0.08
C LEU A 45 -4.12 10.37 -0.95
N THR A 46 -3.15 11.14 -0.52
CA THR A 46 -2.03 11.60 -1.37
C THR A 46 -0.69 11.10 -0.82
N PRO A 47 0.37 11.08 -1.63
CA PRO A 47 1.72 10.82 -1.14
C PRO A 47 2.15 11.80 -0.05
N GLY A 48 1.65 13.04 -0.09
CA GLY A 48 1.89 14.07 0.94
C GLY A 48 1.37 13.65 2.32
N LYS A 49 0.12 13.20 2.39
CA LYS A 49 -0.48 12.73 3.66
C LYS A 49 0.27 11.53 4.26
N ILE A 50 0.77 10.64 3.42
CA ILE A 50 1.62 9.52 3.88
C ILE A 50 2.98 10.05 4.35
N TYR A 51 3.60 10.93 3.57
CA TYR A 51 4.90 11.51 3.87
C TYR A 51 4.94 12.26 5.21
N GLU A 52 3.83 12.92 5.58
CA GLU A 52 3.69 13.59 6.88
C GLU A 52 3.88 12.66 8.07
N LEU A 53 3.49 11.39 7.92
CA LEU A 53 3.56 10.35 8.95
C LEU A 53 4.83 9.50 8.87
N LEU A 54 5.72 9.76 7.89
CA LEU A 54 6.99 9.05 7.80
C LEU A 54 8.03 9.64 8.77
N PRO A 55 9.07 8.87 9.15
CA PRO A 55 10.20 9.34 9.96
C PRO A 55 11.03 10.47 9.31
N LYS A 56 10.86 10.72 8.01
CA LYS A 56 11.55 11.78 7.23
C LYS A 56 13.09 11.78 7.32
N THR A 57 13.70 10.67 7.73
CA THR A 57 15.16 10.54 7.89
C THR A 57 15.94 10.57 6.58
N ASN A 58 15.26 10.33 5.44
CA ASN A 58 15.89 10.17 4.12
C ASN A 58 17.06 9.16 4.12
N SER A 59 16.99 8.11 4.97
CA SER A 59 18.09 7.18 5.20
C SER A 59 18.45 6.27 4.02
N LYS A 60 17.61 6.21 2.98
CA LYS A 60 17.74 5.35 1.79
C LYS A 60 17.77 3.83 2.08
N MET A 61 17.50 3.41 3.32
CA MET A 61 17.46 1.99 3.69
C MET A 61 16.38 1.20 2.94
N CYS A 62 15.31 1.87 2.50
CA CYS A 62 14.24 1.32 1.67
C CYS A 62 14.57 1.30 0.16
N ARG A 63 15.80 1.66 -0.22
CA ARG A 63 16.31 1.85 -1.59
C ARG A 63 15.63 2.97 -2.39
N GLU A 64 14.97 3.89 -1.71
CA GLU A 64 14.40 5.10 -2.31
C GLU A 64 15.27 6.32 -2.01
N GLN A 65 15.42 7.23 -2.99
CA GLN A 65 16.32 8.39 -2.85
C GLN A 65 15.88 9.36 -1.74
N ARG A 66 14.56 9.49 -1.52
CA ARG A 66 13.93 10.38 -0.54
C ARG A 66 12.70 9.70 0.06
N CYS A 67 12.34 10.06 1.29
CA CYS A 67 11.13 9.53 1.95
C CYS A 67 9.84 9.83 1.17
N PHE A 68 9.77 10.95 0.43
CA PHE A 68 8.62 11.26 -0.42
C PHE A 68 8.45 10.26 -1.58
N ALA A 69 9.57 9.79 -2.18
CA ALA A 69 9.52 8.77 -3.22
C ALA A 69 8.99 7.44 -2.67
N PHE A 70 9.39 7.09 -1.43
CA PHE A 70 8.81 5.95 -0.72
C PHE A 70 7.30 6.12 -0.50
N ALA A 71 6.84 7.30 -0.07
CA ALA A 71 5.42 7.57 0.15
C ALA A 71 4.59 7.39 -1.13
N ALA A 72 5.08 7.87 -2.28
CA ALA A 72 4.42 7.70 -3.57
C ALA A 72 4.33 6.23 -3.99
N LYS A 73 5.44 5.49 -3.87
CA LYS A 73 5.47 4.06 -4.20
C LYS A 73 4.62 3.21 -3.26
N LEU A 74 4.57 3.58 -1.97
CA LEU A 74 3.69 2.93 -0.99
C LEU A 74 2.22 3.15 -1.36
N LEU A 75 1.83 4.36 -1.78
CA LEU A 75 0.46 4.63 -2.22
C LEU A 75 0.08 3.81 -3.46
N ASN A 76 1.03 3.63 -4.39
CA ASN A 76 0.84 2.83 -5.62
C ASN A 76 0.86 1.31 -5.39
N GLY A 77 1.23 0.85 -4.19
CA GLY A 77 1.41 -0.58 -3.90
C GLY A 77 2.71 -1.18 -4.42
N GLU A 78 3.66 -0.37 -4.89
CA GLU A 78 5.00 -0.80 -5.31
C GLU A 78 5.93 -1.10 -4.13
N LYS A 79 5.57 -0.60 -2.94
CA LYS A 79 6.26 -0.80 -1.66
C LYS A 79 5.26 -1.12 -0.57
N THR A 80 5.73 -1.78 0.48
CA THR A 80 4.99 -2.09 1.70
C THR A 80 5.56 -1.32 2.90
N LEU A 81 4.81 -1.23 4.00
CA LEU A 81 5.30 -0.61 5.24
C LEU A 81 6.55 -1.32 5.81
N GLN A 82 6.73 -2.61 5.53
CA GLN A 82 7.86 -3.39 6.00
C GLN A 82 9.17 -2.96 5.32
N ASP A 83 9.08 -2.41 4.10
CA ASP A 83 10.25 -1.96 3.33
C ASP A 83 10.92 -0.71 3.89
N CYS A 84 10.35 -0.07 4.92
CA CYS A 84 10.95 1.06 5.62
C CYS A 84 11.42 0.65 7.03
N PRO A 85 12.70 0.28 7.21
CA PRO A 85 13.22 -0.14 8.51
C PRO A 85 13.01 0.88 9.65
N PRO A 86 13.21 2.20 9.45
CA PRO A 86 12.92 3.19 10.48
C PRO A 86 11.48 3.16 10.98
N LEU A 87 10.51 2.90 10.10
CA LEU A 87 9.08 2.86 10.44
C LEU A 87 8.72 1.61 11.29
N ASN A 88 9.60 0.62 11.39
CA ASN A 88 9.40 -0.57 12.21
C ASN A 88 9.87 -0.40 13.66
N SER A 89 10.46 0.75 14.02
CA SER A 89 10.85 1.01 15.41
C SER A 89 9.61 1.23 16.28
N LYS A 90 9.76 1.02 17.61
CA LYS A 90 8.67 1.26 18.57
C LYS A 90 8.20 2.72 18.56
N GLU A 91 9.11 3.65 18.33
CA GLU A 91 8.86 5.09 18.25
C GLU A 91 7.81 5.44 17.18
N TYR A 92 7.87 4.78 16.01
CA TYR A 92 6.96 5.05 14.89
C TYR A 92 5.77 4.10 14.80
N SER A 93 5.54 3.26 15.81
CA SER A 93 4.46 2.25 15.79
C SER A 93 3.07 2.85 15.58
N ALA A 94 2.76 3.97 16.25
CA ALA A 94 1.48 4.68 16.09
C ALA A 94 1.32 5.25 14.68
N PHE A 95 2.36 5.88 14.14
CA PHE A 95 2.36 6.42 12.78
C PHE A 95 2.22 5.31 11.74
N LYS A 96 2.94 4.19 11.91
CA LYS A 96 2.83 3.01 11.06
C LYS A 96 1.39 2.48 11.03
N PHE A 97 0.75 2.36 12.19
CA PHE A 97 -0.63 1.91 12.30
C PHE A 97 -1.61 2.88 11.60
N GLN A 98 -1.39 4.19 11.75
CA GLN A 98 -2.20 5.20 11.08
C GLN A 98 -2.07 5.11 9.56
N ILE A 99 -0.85 4.97 9.04
CA ILE A 99 -0.62 4.79 7.60
C ILE A 99 -1.31 3.50 7.12
N GLU A 100 -1.19 2.38 7.85
CA GLU A 100 -1.84 1.11 7.50
C GLU A 100 -3.35 1.27 7.32
N ARG A 101 -4.01 1.97 8.25
CA ARG A 101 -5.45 2.25 8.17
C ARG A 101 -5.82 3.12 6.97
N MET A 102 -4.97 4.07 6.60
CA MET A 102 -5.22 4.97 5.48
C MET A 102 -5.04 4.27 4.13
N ILE A 103 -3.98 3.47 3.96
CA ILE A 103 -3.65 2.84 2.66
C ILE A 103 -4.50 1.60 2.39
N SER A 104 -4.89 0.87 3.44
CA SER A 104 -5.67 -0.36 3.36
C SER A 104 -6.90 -0.31 4.28
N PRO A 105 -7.86 0.61 4.03
CA PRO A 105 -9.08 0.71 4.84
C PRO A 105 -9.96 -0.55 4.74
N ILE A 106 -9.69 -1.39 3.74
CA ILE A 106 -10.34 -2.67 3.51
C ILE A 106 -9.30 -3.78 3.65
N LYS A 107 -9.58 -4.82 4.45
CA LYS A 107 -8.75 -6.03 4.52
C LYS A 107 -9.36 -7.11 3.63
N LEU A 108 -8.82 -7.23 2.42
CA LEU A 108 -9.12 -8.32 1.49
C LEU A 108 -8.41 -9.59 1.98
N LYS A 109 -9.08 -10.38 2.81
CA LYS A 109 -8.60 -11.70 3.26
C LYS A 109 -8.70 -12.71 2.12
#